data_AF-A0A382PKV4-F1
#
_entry.id   AF-A0A382PKV4-F1
#
_cell.length_a   1.000
_cell.length_b   1.000
_cell.length_c   1.000
_cell.angle_alpha   90.00
_cell.angle_beta   90.00
_cell.angle_gamma   90.00
#
_symmetry.space_group_name_H-M   'P 1'
#
loop_
_entity.id
_entity.type
_entity.pdbx_description
1 polymer ?
#
loop_
_entity_poly.entity_id
_entity_poly.type
_entity_poly.pdbx_seq_one_letter_code
_entity_poly.pdbx_strand_id
1 'polypeptide(L)' 'MVGIETTADEIKSRPPVLLVHGDSDDLISPDAMFEAAQNLALSAVSVQWHICSNLGHGIDQSGLDIGGRFLRDCFTGMA' A
#
# COMPACT_ATOMS: atom_id res chain seq x y z
N MET A 1 5.00 1.35 -18.37
CA MET A 1 5.57 0.02 -18.10
C MET A 1 5.91 -0.03 -16.63
N VAL A 2 5.06 -0.68 -15.82
CA VAL A 2 5.40 -0.96 -14.41
C VAL A 2 6.28 -2.21 -14.45
N GLY A 3 7.58 -2.04 -14.28
CA GLY A 3 8.52 -3.16 -14.12
C GLY A 3 8.46 -3.60 -12.66
N ILE A 4 7.66 -4.62 -12.36
CA ILE A 4 7.63 -5.24 -11.04
C ILE A 4 8.48 -6.50 -11.12
N GLU A 5 9.79 -6.31 -10.94
CA GLU A 5 10.77 -7.39 -10.94
C GLU A 5 11.69 -7.31 -9.72
N THR A 6 11.13 -6.95 -8.56
CA THR A 6 11.79 -7.27 -7.29
C THR A 6 11.64 -8.77 -7.05
N THR A 7 12.73 -9.50 -7.27
CA THR A 7 12.83 -10.90 -6.86
C THR A 7 12.84 -10.96 -5.33
N ALA A 8 12.18 -11.95 -4.71
CA ALA A 8 12.12 -12.08 -3.25
C ALA A 8 13.50 -12.11 -2.56
N ASP A 9 14.58 -12.36 -3.31
CA ASP A 9 15.97 -12.30 -2.85
C ASP A 9 16.57 -10.88 -2.73
N GLU A 10 15.96 -9.86 -3.37
CA GLU A 10 16.49 -8.48 -3.30
C GLU A 10 16.08 -7.75 -2.02
N ILE A 11 15.01 -8.22 -1.35
CA ILE A 11 14.43 -7.55 -0.19
C ILE A 11 15.26 -7.82 1.08
N LYS A 12 15.96 -6.79 1.56
CA LYS A 12 16.80 -6.86 2.78
C LYS A 12 16.03 -6.63 4.08
N SER A 13 14.86 -5.99 4.02
CA SER A 13 14.07 -5.62 5.20
C SER A 13 12.58 -5.71 4.89
N ARG A 14 11.78 -6.07 5.90
CA ARG A 14 10.34 -6.34 5.75
C ARG A 14 9.54 -5.46 6.73
N PRO A 15 9.60 -4.12 6.60
CA PRO A 15 8.77 -3.26 7.43
C PRO A 15 7.29 -3.49 7.11
N PRO A 16 6.37 -3.22 8.05
CA PRO A 16 4.95 -3.18 7.71
C PRO A 16 4.70 -2.13 6.63
N VAL A 17 3.76 -2.39 5.72
CA VAL A 17 3.38 -1.50 4.62
C VAL A 17 1.87 -1.27 4.63
N LEU A 18 1.46 -0.02 4.40
CA LEU A 18 0.09 0.36 4.10
C LEU A 18 0.00 0.88 2.67
N LEU A 19 -0.91 0.34 1.88
CA LEU A 19 -1.27 0.85 0.55
C LEU A 19 -2.64 1.54 0.62
N VAL A 20 -2.77 2.74 0.06
CA VAL A 20 -4.05 3.46 -0.03
C VAL A 20 -4.26 3.91 -1.46
N HIS A 21 -5.41 3.59 -2.05
CA HIS A 21 -5.69 3.88 -3.46
C HIS A 21 -7.13 4.34 -3.67
N GLY A 22 -7.35 5.24 -4.62
CA GLY A 22 -8.70 5.68 -5.01
C GLY A 22 -9.34 4.71 -6.01
N ASP A 23 -10.60 4.35 -5.81
CA ASP A 23 -11.31 3.41 -6.72
C ASP A 23 -11.60 3.98 -8.12
N SER A 24 -11.46 5.29 -8.29
CA SER A 24 -11.77 6.05 -9.51
C SER A 24 -10.52 6.70 -10.11
N ASP A 25 -9.33 6.16 -9.80
CA ASP A 25 -8.06 6.66 -10.33
C ASP A 25 -7.92 6.34 -11.83
N ASP A 26 -8.05 7.38 -12.65
CA ASP A 26 -7.94 7.29 -14.12
C ASP A 26 -6.49 7.14 -14.63
N LEU A 27 -5.48 7.28 -13.76
CA LEU A 27 -4.07 7.19 -14.11
C LEU A 27 -3.46 5.83 -13.75
N ILE A 28 -3.85 5.28 -12.60
CA ILE A 28 -3.35 3.99 -12.09
C ILE A 28 -4.55 3.16 -11.65
N SER A 29 -4.79 2.03 -12.33
CA SER A 29 -5.91 1.12 -11.98
C SER A 29 -5.82 0.68 -10.50
N PRO A 30 -6.94 0.62 -9.77
CA PRO A 30 -7.00 0.02 -8.43
C PRO A 30 -6.45 -1.41 -8.36
N ASP A 31 -6.50 -2.16 -9.46
CA ASP A 31 -5.91 -3.50 -9.55
C ASP A 31 -4.40 -3.51 -9.27
N ALA A 32 -3.70 -2.43 -9.62
CA ALA A 32 -2.27 -2.30 -9.37
C ALA A 32 -1.94 -2.30 -7.87
N MET A 33 -2.84 -1.78 -7.02
CA MET A 33 -2.68 -1.85 -5.56
C MET A 33 -2.76 -3.30 -5.08
N PHE A 34 -3.69 -4.10 -5.59
CA PHE A 34 -3.84 -5.51 -5.22
C PHE A 34 -2.68 -6.35 -5.75
N GLU A 35 -2.17 -6.07 -6.95
CA GLU A 35 -0.95 -6.69 -7.47
C GLU A 35 0.26 -6.38 -6.58
N ALA A 36 0.46 -5.11 -6.22
CA ALA A 36 1.52 -4.69 -5.31
C ALA A 36 1.41 -5.38 -3.94
N ALA A 37 0.19 -5.44 -3.36
CA ALA A 37 -0.05 -6.11 -2.09
C ALA A 37 0.31 -7.60 -2.14
N GLN A 38 -0.06 -8.29 -3.22
CA GLN A 38 0.28 -9.71 -3.42
C GLN A 38 1.80 -9.91 -3.55
N ASN A 39 2.49 -9.09 -4.34
CA ASN A 39 3.94 -9.20 -4.53
C ASN A 39 4.72 -8.94 -3.23
N LEU A 40 4.29 -7.96 -2.44
CA LEU A 40 4.83 -7.68 -1.11
C LEU A 40 4.57 -8.86 -0.15
N ALA A 41 3.36 -9.42 -0.15
CA ALA A 41 3.03 -10.58 0.67
C ALA A 41 3.85 -11.83 0.30
N LEU A 42 4.08 -12.08 -1.00
CA LEU A 42 4.98 -13.15 -1.48
C LEU A 42 6.43 -12.96 -1.00
N SER A 43 6.82 -11.71 -0.73
CA SER A 43 8.13 -11.35 -0.15
C SER A 43 8.16 -11.40 1.39
N ALA A 44 7.10 -11.91 2.02
CA ALA A 44 6.87 -11.94 3.46
C ALA A 44 6.85 -10.55 4.12
N VAL A 45 6.40 -9.54 3.39
CA VAL A 45 6.11 -8.20 3.94
C VAL A 45 4.67 -8.18 4.47
N SER A 46 4.47 -7.71 5.70
CA SER A 46 3.12 -7.48 6.24
C SER A 46 2.49 -6.28 5.52
N VAL A 47 1.36 -6.51 4.83
CA VAL A 47 0.68 -5.47 4.06
C VAL A 47 -0.75 -5.28 4.53
N GLN A 48 -1.11 -4.04 4.79
CA GLN A 48 -2.48 -3.57 4.91
C GLN A 48 -2.82 -2.73 3.68
N TRP A 49 -4.09 -2.68 3.30
CA TRP A 49 -4.53 -1.85 2.19
C TRP A 49 -5.90 -1.21 2.45
N HIS A 50 -6.18 -0.10 1.78
CA HIS A 50 -7.46 0.60 1.84
C HIS A 50 -7.83 1.21 0.48
N ILE A 51 -9.08 1.04 0.08
CA ILE A 51 -9.65 1.70 -1.11
C ILE A 51 -10.53 2.87 -0.66
N CYS A 52 -10.21 4.06 -1.16
CA CYS A 52 -11.02 5.26 -0.97
C CYS A 52 -12.11 5.33 -2.05
N SER A 53 -13.37 5.32 -1.62
CA SER A 53 -14.51 5.36 -2.54
C SER A 53 -14.70 6.72 -3.20
N ASN A 54 -14.97 6.72 -4.50
CA ASN A 54 -15.14 7.91 -5.35
C ASN A 54 -13.92 8.85 -5.35
N LEU A 55 -12.72 8.30 -5.19
CA LEU A 55 -11.47 9.08 -5.22
C LEU A 55 -10.68 8.74 -6.49
N GLY A 56 -10.27 9.78 -7.22
CA GLY A 56 -9.36 9.66 -8.36
C GLY A 56 -7.89 9.57 -7.93
N HIS A 57 -6.99 10.10 -8.76
CA HIS A 57 -5.57 10.19 -8.41
C HIS A 57 -5.32 11.29 -7.37
N GLY A 58 -5.50 10.96 -6.09
CA GLY A 58 -5.40 11.93 -4.99
C GLY A 58 -5.35 11.29 -3.61
N ILE A 59 -5.36 12.14 -2.58
CA ILE A 59 -5.36 11.74 -1.17
C ILE A 59 -6.52 12.46 -0.48
N ASP A 60 -7.45 11.71 0.09
CA ASP A 60 -8.59 12.23 0.83
C ASP A 60 -8.34 12.22 2.36
N GLN A 61 -9.31 12.74 3.12
CA GLN A 61 -9.19 12.79 4.58
C GLN A 61 -9.16 11.38 5.20
N SER A 62 -9.92 10.43 4.65
CA SER A 62 -9.94 9.04 5.14
C SER A 62 -8.55 8.41 5.00
N GLY A 63 -7.93 8.54 3.82
CA GLY A 63 -6.57 8.06 3.56
C GLY A 63 -5.54 8.70 4.49
N LEU A 64 -5.64 10.00 4.76
CA LEU A 64 -4.76 10.69 5.71
C LEU A 64 -4.93 10.15 7.15
N ASP A 65 -6.17 9.94 7.60
CA ASP A 65 -6.45 9.46 8.95
C ASP A 65 -5.94 8.03 9.16
N ILE A 66 -6.12 7.16 8.17
CA ILE A 66 -5.62 5.78 8.17
C ILE A 66 -4.08 5.78 8.15
N GLY A 67 -3.48 6.56 7.26
CA GLY A 67 -2.02 6.70 7.17
C GLY A 67 -1.40 7.23 8.47
N GLY A 68 -2.00 8.25 9.08
CA GLY A 68 -1.54 8.79 10.36
C GLY A 68 -1.61 7.78 11.49
N ARG A 69 -2.67 6.97 11.54
CA ARG A 69 -2.80 5.87 12.52
C ARG A 69 -1.74 4.80 12.30
N PHE A 70 -1.56 4.37 11.07
CA PHE A 70 -0.54 3.39 10.70
C PHE A 70 0.87 3.84 11.10
N LEU A 71 1.24 5.08 10.81
CA LEU A 71 2.54 5.64 11.21
C LEU A 71 2.73 5.63 12.74
N ARG A 72 1.72 6.07 13.49
CA ARG A 72 1.76 6.01 14.96
C ARG A 72 1.96 4.58 15.44
N ASP A 73 1.23 3.62 14.88
CA ASP A 73 1.30 2.22 15.30
C ASP A 73 2.69 1.63 14.97
N CYS A 74 3.26 1.96 13.81
CA CYS A 74 4.65 1.60 13.45
C CYS A 74 5.68 2.15 14.44
N PHE A 75 5.60 3.44 14.78
CA PHE A 75 6.58 4.08 15.67
C PHE A 75 6.40 3.71 17.15
N THR A 76 5.27 3.08 17.51
CA THR A 76 4.99 2.59 18.87
C THR A 76 5.15 1.06 18.99
N GLY A 77 5.49 0.37 17.90
CA GLY A 77 5.66 -1.09 17.88
C GLY A 77 4.34 -1.87 17.93
N MET A 78 3.24 -1.27 17.49
CA MET A 78 1.90 -1.85 17.45
C MET A 78 1.45 -2.29 16.04
N ALA A 79 2.26 -2.03 15.01
CA ALA A 79 1.99 -2.42 13.63
C ALA A 79 2.61 -3.77 13.26
#